data_AF-A0A1H7V4U1-F1
#
_entry.id   AF-A0A1H7V4U1-F1
#
_cell.length_a   1.000
_cell.length_b   1.000
_cell.length_c   1.000
_cell.angle_alpha   90.00
_cell.angle_beta   90.00
_cell.angle_gamma   90.00
#
_symmetry.space_group_name_H-M   'P 1'
#
loop_
_entity.id
_entity.type
_entity.pdbx_description
1 polymer ?
#
loop_
_entity_poly.entity_id
_entity_poly.type
_entity_poly.pdbx_seq_one_letter_code
_entity_poly.pdbx_strand_id
1 'polypeptide(L)'
;MIIQSPLNTFESARDVHRAGLEIYHLQCTRRQYGDEPVLAHLRADFRRKEGLSPSDASIRAGQFLNDIDRLIERQFDFKGMRSGIANSEVSKTAQAGDEFELA
;
A
#
# COMPACT_ATOMS: atom_id res chain seq x y z
N MET A 1 -29.49 7.75 -6.71
CA MET A 1 -28.40 8.25 -7.56
C MET A 1 -27.18 8.44 -6.68
N ILE A 2 -26.26 7.47 -6.64
CA ILE A 2 -25.02 7.59 -5.86
C ILE A 2 -24.03 8.33 -6.75
N ILE A 3 -23.77 9.60 -6.44
CA ILE A 3 -22.71 10.36 -7.09
C ILE A 3 -21.41 9.76 -6.55
N GLN A 4 -20.76 8.91 -7.35
CA GLN A 4 -19.36 8.58 -7.11
C GLN A 4 -18.59 9.89 -7.18
N SER A 5 -18.16 10.40 -6.03
CA SER A 5 -17.30 11.57 -5.97
C SER A 5 -16.08 11.33 -6.87
N PRO A 6 -15.74 12.25 -7.79
CA PRO A 6 -14.58 12.07 -8.62
C PRO A 6 -13.36 11.91 -7.72
N LEU A 7 -12.56 10.86 -7.98
CA LEU A 7 -11.23 10.69 -7.40
C LEU A 7 -10.54 12.05 -7.43
N ASN A 8 -10.23 12.60 -6.26
CA ASN A 8 -9.49 13.86 -6.18
C ASN A 8 -8.04 13.58 -6.55
N THR A 9 -7.77 13.51 -7.86
CA THR A 9 -6.47 13.15 -8.45
C THR A 9 -5.31 13.96 -7.87
N PHE A 10 -5.59 15.19 -7.43
CA PHE A 10 -4.61 16.05 -6.77
C PHE A 10 -4.18 15.51 -5.39
N GLU A 11 -5.12 15.00 -4.59
CA GLU A 11 -4.81 14.40 -3.29
C GLU A 11 -3.99 13.12 -3.45
N SER A 12 -4.37 12.26 -4.40
CA SER A 12 -3.60 11.04 -4.69
C SER A 12 -2.19 11.36 -5.20
N ALA A 13 -2.03 12.36 -6.06
CA ALA A 13 -0.70 12.79 -6.53
C ALA A 13 0.16 13.36 -5.38
N ARG A 14 -0.44 14.13 -4.47
CA ARG A 14 0.23 14.64 -3.26
C ARG A 14 0.69 13.50 -2.35
N ASP A 15 -0.14 12.49 -2.16
CA ASP A 15 0.18 11.36 -1.28
C ASP A 15 1.30 10.50 -1.87
N VAL A 16 1.29 10.26 -3.19
CA VAL A 16 2.40 9.61 -3.90
C VAL A 16 3.70 10.40 -3.74
N HIS A 17 3.65 11.74 -3.90
CA HIS A 17 4.83 12.58 -3.73
C HIS A 17 5.39 12.49 -2.30
N ARG A 18 4.54 12.59 -1.28
CA ARG A 18 4.94 12.47 0.13
C ARG A 18 5.54 11.10 0.45
N ALA A 19 4.87 10.03 0.04
CA ALA A 19 5.38 8.67 0.23
C ALA A 19 6.72 8.45 -0.50
N GLY A 20 6.86 9.00 -1.71
CA GLY A 20 8.10 8.94 -2.48
C GLY A 20 9.29 9.59 -1.76
N LEU A 21 9.09 10.71 -1.07
CA LEU A 21 10.13 11.38 -0.29
C LEU A 21 10.61 10.52 0.90
N GLU A 22 9.69 9.92 1.65
CA GLU A 22 10.03 9.04 2.78
C GLU A 22 10.79 7.79 2.31
N ILE A 23 10.35 7.18 1.21
CA ILE A 23 11.05 6.04 0.61
C ILE A 23 12.46 6.45 0.15
N TYR A 24 12.60 7.63 -0.46
CA TYR A 24 13.91 8.15 -0.86
C TYR A 24 14.85 8.27 0.35
N HIS A 25 14.40 8.90 1.45
CA HIS A 25 15.21 9.07 2.64
C HIS A 25 15.60 7.73 3.28
N LEU A 26 14.66 6.78 3.36
CA LEU A 26 14.95 5.42 3.84
C LEU A 26 16.06 4.75 3.02
N GLN A 27 16.01 4.86 1.69
CA GLN A 27 17.03 4.27 0.81
C GLN A 27 18.40 4.96 0.98
N CYS A 28 18.44 6.27 1.18
CA CYS A 28 19.67 6.98 1.53
C CYS A 28 20.26 6.48 2.86
N THR A 29 19.44 6.33 3.90
CA THR A 29 19.88 5.82 5.20
C THR A 29 20.40 4.38 5.10
N ARG A 30 19.70 3.49 4.39
CA ARG A 30 20.15 2.11 4.15
C ARG A 30 21.50 2.07 3.44
N ARG A 31 21.72 2.91 2.42
CA ARG A 31 23.01 3.01 1.73
C ARG A 31 24.13 3.55 2.63
N GLN A 32 23.81 4.48 3.51
CA GLN A 32 24.80 5.13 4.37
C GLN A 32 25.21 4.26 5.56
N TYR A 33 24.26 3.55 6.17
CA TYR A 33 24.47 2.86 7.44
C TYR A 33 24.30 1.33 7.35
N GLY A 34 23.82 0.81 6.22
CA GLY A 34 23.45 -0.60 6.06
C GLY A 34 22.07 -0.93 6.62
N ASP A 35 21.63 -2.17 6.42
CA ASP A 35 20.28 -2.60 6.76
C ASP A 35 20.09 -2.90 8.24
N GLU A 36 21.10 -3.42 8.94
CA GLU A 36 20.95 -3.83 10.34
C GLU A 36 20.68 -2.64 11.30
N PRO A 37 21.38 -1.48 11.19
CA PRO A 37 21.03 -0.31 12.00
C PRO A 37 19.61 0.20 11.73
N VAL A 38 19.18 0.18 10.47
CA VAL A 38 17.81 0.57 10.08
C VAL A 38 16.79 -0.39 10.70
N LEU A 39 17.02 -1.70 10.60
CA LEU A 39 16.18 -2.71 11.23
C LEU A 39 16.14 -2.55 12.76
N ALA A 40 17.27 -2.28 13.42
CA ALA A 40 17.31 -2.03 14.86
C ALA A 40 16.43 -0.83 15.26
N HIS A 41 16.49 0.26 14.50
CA HIS A 41 15.61 1.41 14.70
C HIS A 41 14.13 1.07 14.47
N LEU A 42 13.80 0.37 13.39
CA LEU A 42 12.42 -0.04 13.09
C LEU A 42 11.86 -0.96 14.18
N ARG A 43 12.64 -1.93 14.67
CA ARG A 43 12.26 -2.81 15.78
C ARG A 43 11.91 -1.99 17.02
N ALA A 44 12.76 -1.04 17.42
CA ALA A 44 12.52 -0.19 18.57
C ALA A 44 11.24 0.66 18.40
N ASP A 45 11.02 1.18 17.20
CA ASP A 45 9.84 1.98 16.87
C ASP A 45 8.55 1.16 16.89
N PHE A 46 8.53 -0.04 16.31
CA PHE A 46 7.36 -0.93 16.34
C PHE A 46 7.03 -1.41 17.75
N ARG A 47 8.05 -1.72 18.58
CA ARG A 47 7.81 -2.02 20.00
C ARG A 47 7.14 -0.85 20.71
N ARG A 48 7.62 0.37 20.49
CA ARG A 48 7.12 1.57 21.17
C ARG A 48 5.72 1.99 20.70
N LYS A 49 5.48 1.98 19.39
CA LYS A 49 4.26 2.51 18.77
C LYS A 49 3.13 1.48 18.72
N GLU A 50 3.46 0.23 18.44
CA GLU A 50 2.48 -0.85 18.24
C GLU A 50 2.41 -1.80 19.45
N GLY A 51 3.27 -1.62 20.45
CA GLY A 51 3.29 -2.46 21.66
C GLY A 51 3.80 -3.88 21.42
N LEU A 52 4.53 -4.11 20.33
CA LEU A 52 4.98 -5.44 19.93
C LEU A 52 6.03 -6.03 20.87
N SER A 53 6.03 -7.37 20.98
CA SER A 53 7.13 -8.10 21.61
C SER A 53 8.43 -7.92 20.80
N PRO A 54 9.63 -8.19 21.38
CA PRO A 54 10.88 -8.11 20.64
C PRO A 54 10.91 -8.99 19.37
N SER A 55 10.35 -10.19 19.44
CA SER A 55 10.28 -11.12 18.31
C SER A 55 9.34 -10.61 17.23
N ASP A 56 8.14 -10.18 17.60
CA ASP A 56 7.13 -9.67 16.64
C ASP A 56 7.61 -8.39 15.97
N ALA A 57 8.27 -7.50 16.71
CA ALA A 57 8.87 -6.30 16.15
C ALA A 57 10.00 -6.62 15.16
N SER A 58 10.75 -7.70 15.38
CA SER A 58 11.81 -8.16 14.47
C SER A 58 11.23 -8.70 13.17
N ILE A 59 10.17 -9.51 13.26
CA ILE A 59 9.43 -10.00 12.11
C ILE A 59 8.82 -8.81 11.34
N ARG A 60 8.15 -7.89 12.05
CA ARG A 60 7.50 -6.72 11.47
C ARG A 60 8.48 -5.80 10.75
N ALA A 61 9.67 -5.57 11.32
CA ALA A 61 10.72 -4.77 10.71
C ALA A 61 11.26 -5.40 9.43
N GLY A 62 11.52 -6.71 9.43
CA GLY A 62 11.94 -7.43 8.24
C GLY A 62 10.89 -7.42 7.13
N GLN A 63 9.62 -7.69 7.49
CA GLN A 63 8.49 -7.62 6.58
C GLN A 63 8.33 -6.21 5.98
N PHE A 64 8.43 -5.18 6.80
CA PHE A 64 8.32 -3.80 6.33
C PHE A 64 9.37 -3.46 5.26
N LEU A 65 10.65 -3.75 5.50
CA LEU A 65 11.68 -3.47 4.49
C LEU A 65 11.49 -4.29 3.22
N ASN A 66 11.11 -5.56 3.34
CA ASN A 66 10.81 -6.41 2.19
C ASN A 66 9.63 -5.85 1.38
N ASP A 67 8.55 -5.42 2.03
CA ASP A 67 7.41 -4.81 1.35
C ASP A 67 7.79 -3.50 0.63
N ILE A 68 8.69 -2.70 1.20
CA ILE A 68 9.24 -1.52 0.51
C ILE A 68 10.04 -1.92 -0.74
N ASP A 69 10.89 -2.94 -0.63
CA ASP A 69 11.69 -3.42 -1.77
C ASP A 69 10.79 -3.97 -2.88
N ARG A 70 9.78 -4.77 -2.53
CA ARG A 70 8.75 -5.26 -3.46
C ARG A 70 7.94 -4.13 -4.11
N LEU A 71 7.71 -3.04 -3.39
CA LEU A 71 7.00 -1.86 -3.90
C LEU A 71 7.84 -1.14 -4.96
N ILE A 72 9.12 -0.93 -4.68
CA ILE A 72 10.08 -0.31 -5.61
C ILE A 72 10.23 -1.15 -6.88
N GLU A 73 10.29 -2.48 -6.72
CA GLU A 73 10.37 -3.45 -7.82
C GLU A 73 9.03 -3.69 -8.53
N ARG A 74 7.95 -2.99 -8.14
CA ARG A 74 6.62 -3.04 -8.75
C ARG A 74 5.97 -4.44 -8.70
N GLN A 75 6.26 -5.22 -7.67
CA GLN A 75 5.79 -6.61 -7.53
C GLN A 75 4.33 -6.75 -7.06
N PHE A 76 3.69 -5.67 -6.60
CA PHE A 76 2.30 -5.72 -6.10
C PHE A 76 1.23 -5.73 -7.20
N ASP A 77 1.61 -5.56 -8.48
CA ASP A 77 0.70 -5.50 -9.64
C ASP A 77 -0.59 -4.67 -9.40
N PHE A 78 -0.43 -3.43 -8.91
CA PHE A 78 -1.57 -2.53 -8.70
C PHE A 78 -2.33 -2.22 -10.00
N LYS A 79 -1.71 -2.41 -11.17
CA LYS A 79 -2.40 -2.27 -12.47
C LYS A 79 -3.39 -3.40 -12.67
N GLY A 80 -2.97 -4.65 -12.49
CA GLY A 80 -3.87 -5.81 -12.55
C GLY A 80 -4.99 -5.71 -11.52
N MET A 81 -4.68 -5.28 -10.30
CA MET A 81 -5.68 -5.06 -9.25
C MET A 81 -6.77 -4.07 -9.67
N ARG A 82 -6.40 -2.91 -10.25
CA ARG A 82 -7.40 -1.92 -10.74
C ARG A 82 -8.28 -2.48 -11.85
N SER A 83 -7.69 -3.21 -12.80
CA SER A 83 -8.46 -3.86 -13.87
C SER A 83 -9.43 -4.91 -13.34
N GLY A 84 -9.01 -5.70 -12.35
CA GLY A 84 -9.86 -6.72 -11.72
C GLY A 84 -11.07 -6.13 -10.99
N ILE A 85 -10.87 -5.02 -10.25
CA ILE A 85 -11.95 -4.32 -9.56
C ILE A 85 -12.95 -3.74 -10.57
N ALA A 86 -12.47 -3.06 -11.61
CA ALA A 86 -13.33 -2.47 -12.64
C ALA A 86 -14.21 -3.52 -13.33
N ASN A 87 -13.66 -4.69 -13.67
CA ASN A 87 -14.40 -5.77 -14.31
C ASN A 87 -15.44 -6.43 -13.37
N SER A 88 -15.13 -6.50 -12.06
CA SER A 88 -16.05 -7.01 -11.04
C SER A 88 -17.26 -6.11 -10.83
N GLU A 89 -17.07 -4.79 -10.85
CA GLU A 89 -18.16 -3.82 -10.74
C GLU A 89 -19.07 -3.81 -11.97
N VAL A 90 -18.49 -3.89 -13.18
CA VAL A 90 -19.27 -4.00 -14.44
C VAL A 90 -20.13 -5.27 -14.47
N SER A 91 -19.60 -6.39 -13.97
CA SER A 91 -20.34 -7.66 -13.91
C SER A 91 -21.53 -7.61 -12.94
N LYS A 92 -21.40 -6.89 -11.82
CA LYS A 92 -22.51 -6.67 -10.87
C LYS A 92 -23.60 -5.75 -11.42
N THR A 93 -23.24 -4.74 -12.21
CA THR A 93 -24.24 -3.86 -12.85
C THR A 93 -25.00 -4.54 -13.99
N ALA A 94 -24.38 -5.51 -14.68
CA ALA A 94 -25.06 -6.28 -15.73
C ALA A 94 -26.11 -7.24 -15.15
N GLN A 95 -25.83 -7.89 -14.01
CA GLN A 95 -26.79 -8.79 -13.36
C GLN A 95 -28.00 -8.08 -12.74
N ALA A 96 -27.86 -6.82 -12.32
CA ALA A 96 -28.98 -6.01 -11.81
C ALA A 96 -29.90 -5.48 -12.92
N GLY A 97 -29.47 -5.52 -14.20
CA GLY A 97 -30.26 -5.07 -15.34
C GLY A 97 -31.24 -6.13 -15.87
N ASP A 98 -30.96 -7.41 -15.68
CA ASP A 98 -31.79 -8.52 -16.17
C ASP A 98 -32.97 -8.86 -15.23
N GLU A 99 -32.98 -8.37 -13.98
CA GLU A 99 -34.10 -8.60 -13.03
C GLU A 99 -35.25 -7.57 -13.16
N PHE A 100 -35.12 -6.55 -14.02
CA PHE A 100 -36.13 -5.48 -14.17
C PHE A 100 -36.94 -5.52 -15.47
N GLU A 101 -36.70 -6.49 -16.36
CA GLU A 101 -37.57 -6.81 -17.49
C GLU A 101 -38.26 -8.16 -17.24
N LEU A 102 -39.31 -8.19 -16.40
CA LEU A 102 -40.40 -9.19 -16.39
C LEU A 102 -41.37 -8.82 -15.26
N ALA A 103 -42.18 -7.78 -15.46
CA ALA A 103 -43.41 -7.53 -14.70
C ALA A 103 -44.43 -6.80 -15.57
#